data_AF-A0A2P4NXJ3-F1
#
_entry.id   AF-A0A2P4NXJ3-F1
#
_cell.length_a   1.000
_cell.length_b   1.000
_cell.length_c   1.000
_cell.angle_alpha   90.00
_cell.angle_beta   90.00
_cell.angle_gamma   90.00
#
_symmetry.space_group_name_H-M   'P 1'
#
loop_
_entity.id
_entity.type
_entity.pdbx_description
1 polymer ?
#
loop_
_entity_poly.entity_id
_entity_poly.type
_entity_poly.pdbx_seq_one_letter_code
_entity_poly.pdbx_strand_id
1 'polypeptide(L)'
;MDILPEIDLSENRITNNTIDKLIETLKTTKFKKLNLESVFTKNNKQETFEILRKICEVIKESTNLEELIISKNALGKSGAKALKVFLTNNVNLKHLIIDDAGLGEGGTVILESLLNSRRKTSYLETFSIKENVLGKQCSKLLFMSLSLCKKLQIINLEDNFFTKKTSKMLSLSLANWLDLKQLIINDCLICKKGVIYILEVLLKGTNKNIEYLGFQYCSIDENGFYTLASIIKKSLMLKVVEINGNYSIKKKCMSKLNLVSKKNGTLINGFDDLINEDDEGEEKEGKEKEGKEKELDDNEVEEIHNDMKGKGHDGKEGKEEEGLDVEEEEGDYDEKEGKEEEGLDVEEEEGDYDGKEE
;
A
#
# COMPACT_ATOMS: atom_id res chain seq x y z
N MET A 1 -21.50 -3.99 30.65
CA MET A 1 -20.22 -4.63 30.27
C MET A 1 -19.32 -3.53 29.77
N ASP A 2 -18.16 -3.41 30.40
CA ASP A 2 -17.14 -2.44 30.02
C ASP A 2 -16.61 -2.74 28.62
N ILE A 3 -16.25 -1.68 27.88
CA ILE A 3 -15.64 -1.82 26.56
C ILE A 3 -14.15 -2.12 26.78
N LEU A 4 -13.70 -3.29 26.34
CA LEU A 4 -12.29 -3.65 26.42
C LEU A 4 -11.44 -2.70 25.55
N PRO A 5 -10.25 -2.30 26.02
CA PRO A 5 -9.34 -1.51 25.19
C PRO A 5 -8.90 -2.30 23.96
N GLU A 6 -8.63 -3.60 24.12
CA GLU A 6 -8.02 -4.43 23.08
C GLU A 6 -8.36 -5.91 23.27
N ILE A 7 -8.51 -6.61 22.15
CA ILE A 7 -8.36 -8.05 22.03
C ILE A 7 -7.12 -8.29 21.16
N ASP A 8 -6.06 -8.81 21.78
CA ASP A 8 -4.83 -9.15 21.08
C ASP A 8 -4.74 -10.67 20.89
N LEU A 9 -4.78 -11.09 19.63
CA LEU A 9 -4.59 -12.48 19.21
C LEU A 9 -3.30 -12.66 18.43
N SER A 10 -2.45 -11.63 18.33
CA SER A 10 -1.24 -11.68 17.50
C SER A 10 -0.35 -12.87 17.86
N GLU A 11 0.33 -13.40 16.84
CA GLU A 11 1.24 -14.55 16.95
C GLU A 11 0.58 -15.86 17.44
N ASN A 12 -0.76 -15.90 17.58
CA ASN A 12 -1.51 -17.11 17.90
C ASN A 12 -2.10 -17.74 16.64
N ARG A 13 -1.98 -19.05 16.50
CA ARG A 13 -2.62 -19.77 15.39
C ARG A 13 -4.12 -19.93 15.65
N ILE A 14 -4.94 -19.36 14.78
CA ILE A 14 -6.39 -19.62 14.76
C ILE A 14 -6.67 -20.73 13.75
N THR A 15 -7.50 -21.69 14.13
CA THR A 15 -7.87 -22.84 13.28
C THR A 15 -9.38 -22.98 13.17
N ASN A 16 -9.85 -23.77 12.21
CA ASN A 16 -11.28 -24.09 12.09
C ASN A 16 -11.87 -24.75 13.36
N ASN A 17 -11.05 -25.39 14.20
CA ASN A 17 -11.51 -26.03 15.44
C ASN A 17 -11.64 -25.03 16.60
N THR A 18 -10.90 -23.92 16.56
CA THR A 18 -10.88 -22.92 17.63
C THR A 18 -11.76 -21.71 17.34
N ILE A 19 -12.08 -21.48 16.05
CA ILE A 19 -12.77 -20.27 15.61
C ILE A 19 -14.16 -20.13 16.23
N ASP A 20 -14.94 -21.20 16.36
CA ASP A 20 -16.33 -21.06 16.79
C ASP A 20 -16.45 -20.48 18.23
N LYS A 21 -15.57 -20.91 19.15
CA LYS A 21 -15.49 -20.34 20.51
C LYS A 21 -15.04 -18.88 20.52
N LEU A 22 -14.10 -18.53 19.64
CA LEU A 22 -13.66 -17.15 19.47
C LEU A 22 -14.82 -16.28 18.97
N ILE A 23 -15.58 -16.78 17.99
CA ILE A 23 -16.75 -16.09 17.43
C ILE A 23 -17.84 -15.86 18.47
N GLU A 24 -18.14 -16.84 19.33
CA GLU A 24 -19.07 -16.67 20.45
C GLU A 24 -18.62 -15.57 21.43
N THR A 25 -17.31 -15.51 21.70
CA THR A 25 -16.71 -14.49 22.56
C THR A 25 -16.79 -13.11 21.89
N LEU A 26 -16.41 -12.98 20.62
CA LEU A 26 -16.41 -11.72 19.88
C LEU A 26 -17.83 -11.14 19.72
N LYS A 27 -18.86 -11.98 19.59
CA LYS A 27 -20.27 -11.53 19.48
C LYS A 27 -20.77 -10.80 20.71
N THR A 28 -20.29 -11.18 21.89
CA THR A 28 -20.77 -10.64 23.18
C THR A 28 -19.85 -9.59 23.77
N THR A 29 -18.62 -9.48 23.26
CA THR A 29 -17.58 -8.60 23.77
C THR A 29 -17.56 -7.29 22.99
N LYS A 30 -17.57 -6.16 23.71
CA LYS A 30 -17.30 -4.84 23.12
C LYS A 30 -15.82 -4.52 23.29
N PHE A 31 -15.14 -4.13 22.23
CA PHE A 31 -13.72 -3.81 22.25
C PHE A 31 -13.39 -2.68 21.26
N LYS A 32 -12.31 -1.95 21.51
CA LYS A 32 -11.84 -0.86 20.64
C LYS A 32 -10.79 -1.30 19.62
N LYS A 33 -9.95 -2.26 19.98
CA LYS A 33 -8.86 -2.76 19.12
C LYS A 33 -8.96 -4.26 18.95
N LEU A 34 -8.72 -4.74 17.73
CA LEU A 34 -8.52 -6.14 17.42
C LEU A 34 -7.19 -6.31 16.70
N ASN A 35 -6.26 -7.02 17.33
CA ASN A 35 -4.97 -7.36 16.74
C ASN A 35 -4.97 -8.82 16.29
N LEU A 36 -4.84 -9.03 14.99
CA LEU A 36 -4.75 -10.32 14.31
C LEU A 36 -3.39 -10.50 13.62
N GLU A 37 -2.34 -9.78 14.00
CA GLU A 37 -1.03 -9.92 13.35
C GLU A 37 -0.50 -11.36 13.42
N SER A 38 0.01 -11.89 12.31
CA SER A 38 0.67 -13.21 12.24
C SER A 38 -0.21 -14.43 12.64
N VAL A 39 -1.54 -14.31 12.72
CA VAL A 39 -2.42 -15.40 13.18
C VAL A 39 -2.66 -16.49 12.13
N PHE A 40 -2.42 -16.18 10.86
CA PHE A 40 -2.66 -17.06 9.71
C PHE A 40 -1.38 -17.62 9.08
N THR A 41 -0.22 -17.41 9.68
CA THR A 41 1.10 -17.79 9.15
C THR A 41 1.26 -19.29 8.88
N LYS A 42 0.45 -20.14 9.53
CA LYS A 42 0.46 -21.61 9.39
C LYS A 42 -0.83 -22.17 8.77
N ASN A 43 -1.71 -21.31 8.31
CA ASN A 43 -2.97 -21.70 7.68
C ASN A 43 -2.81 -21.76 6.17
N ASN A 44 -3.55 -22.66 5.52
CA ASN A 44 -3.66 -22.63 4.06
C ASN A 44 -4.65 -21.54 3.61
N LYS A 45 -4.63 -21.17 2.33
CA LYS A 45 -5.45 -20.08 1.77
C LYS A 45 -6.96 -20.25 2.05
N GLN A 46 -7.48 -21.48 1.98
CA GLN A 46 -8.90 -21.75 2.20
C GLN A 46 -9.27 -21.61 3.68
N GLU A 47 -8.44 -22.13 4.58
CA GLU A 47 -8.64 -21.99 6.02
C GLU A 47 -8.55 -20.52 6.44
N THR A 48 -7.55 -19.77 5.95
CA THR A 48 -7.44 -18.32 6.17
C THR A 48 -8.70 -17.58 5.72
N PHE A 49 -9.20 -17.90 4.52
CA PHE A 49 -10.43 -17.29 4.01
C PHE A 49 -11.63 -17.56 4.91
N GLU A 50 -11.91 -18.81 5.26
CA GLU A 50 -13.08 -19.17 6.07
C GLU A 50 -13.02 -18.58 7.48
N ILE A 51 -11.85 -18.66 8.14
CA ILE A 51 -11.68 -18.10 9.47
C ILE A 51 -11.84 -16.58 9.44
N LEU A 52 -11.15 -15.90 8.52
CA LEU A 52 -11.23 -14.45 8.42
C LEU A 52 -12.65 -13.99 8.06
N ARG A 53 -13.33 -14.70 7.17
CA ARG A 53 -14.74 -14.43 6.83
C ARG A 53 -15.62 -14.52 8.07
N LYS A 54 -15.50 -15.59 8.87
CA LYS A 54 -16.24 -15.73 10.13
C LYS A 54 -15.96 -14.57 11.09
N ILE A 55 -14.70 -14.15 11.25
CA ILE A 55 -14.34 -13.00 12.09
C ILE A 55 -15.00 -11.72 11.57
N CYS A 56 -14.85 -11.42 10.27
CA CYS A 56 -15.45 -10.26 9.60
C CYS A 56 -16.98 -10.19 9.76
N GLU A 57 -17.66 -11.33 9.67
CA GLU A 57 -19.11 -11.41 9.85
C GLU A 57 -19.57 -10.99 11.25
N VAL A 58 -18.72 -11.16 12.27
CA VAL A 58 -19.02 -10.68 13.63
C VAL A 58 -18.64 -9.21 13.79
N ILE A 59 -17.45 -8.83 13.35
CA ILE A 59 -16.93 -7.48 13.62
C ILE A 59 -17.59 -6.40 12.74
N LYS A 60 -18.28 -6.75 11.65
CA LYS A 60 -19.04 -5.79 10.81
C LYS A 60 -20.14 -5.05 11.57
N GLU A 61 -20.71 -5.67 12.60
CA GLU A 61 -21.72 -5.05 13.46
C GLU A 61 -21.09 -4.25 14.62
N SER A 62 -19.77 -4.29 14.77
CA SER A 62 -19.09 -3.59 15.85
C SER A 62 -19.06 -2.08 15.61
N THR A 63 -19.74 -1.35 16.48
CA THR A 63 -19.73 0.12 16.50
C THR A 63 -18.61 0.72 17.34
N ASN A 64 -17.93 -0.10 18.16
CA ASN A 64 -16.86 0.35 19.07
C ASN A 64 -15.46 0.07 18.54
N LEU A 65 -15.32 -0.78 17.50
CA LEU A 65 -14.04 -1.12 16.91
C LEU A 65 -13.45 0.10 16.18
N GLU A 66 -12.36 0.63 16.74
CA GLU A 66 -11.62 1.78 16.24
C GLU A 66 -10.31 1.34 15.54
N GLU A 67 -9.74 0.18 15.90
CA GLU A 67 -8.46 -0.29 15.35
C GLU A 67 -8.50 -1.76 14.92
N LEU A 68 -8.09 -2.02 13.68
CA LEU A 68 -7.86 -3.37 13.16
C LEU A 68 -6.42 -3.49 12.66
N ILE A 69 -5.68 -4.44 13.24
CA ILE A 69 -4.38 -4.89 12.77
C ILE A 69 -4.55 -6.30 12.22
N ILE A 70 -4.13 -6.52 10.97
CA ILE A 70 -4.19 -7.86 10.33
C ILE A 70 -2.93 -8.12 9.50
N SER A 71 -1.82 -7.49 9.87
CA SER A 71 -0.53 -7.61 9.22
C SER A 71 0.03 -9.04 9.24
N LYS A 72 1.00 -9.34 8.36
CA LYS A 72 1.78 -10.60 8.34
C LYS A 72 0.95 -11.87 8.18
N ASN A 73 -0.11 -11.79 7.38
CA ASN A 73 -1.13 -12.84 7.29
C ASN A 73 -1.35 -13.46 5.90
N ALA A 74 -0.40 -13.33 4.96
CA ALA A 74 -0.45 -13.97 3.64
C ALA A 74 -1.87 -14.01 3.02
N LEU A 75 -2.61 -12.92 3.13
CA LEU A 75 -4.05 -12.84 2.88
C LEU A 75 -4.36 -13.08 1.40
N GLY A 76 -3.54 -12.49 0.52
CA GLY A 76 -3.77 -12.48 -0.92
C GLY A 76 -5.17 -11.99 -1.29
N LYS A 77 -5.62 -12.36 -2.49
CA LYS A 77 -6.95 -11.99 -3.01
C LYS A 77 -8.09 -12.58 -2.18
N SER A 78 -7.94 -13.80 -1.66
CA SER A 78 -9.00 -14.46 -0.87
C SER A 78 -9.20 -13.76 0.47
N GLY A 79 -8.14 -13.50 1.24
CA GLY A 79 -8.25 -12.75 2.49
C GLY A 79 -8.79 -11.34 2.28
N ALA A 80 -8.41 -10.67 1.18
CA ALA A 80 -9.01 -9.38 0.81
C ALA A 80 -10.52 -9.46 0.55
N LYS A 81 -10.99 -10.53 -0.13
CA LYS A 81 -12.43 -10.78 -0.30
C LYS A 81 -13.14 -11.00 1.03
N ALA A 82 -12.52 -11.71 1.98
CA ALA A 82 -13.09 -11.92 3.31
C ALA A 82 -13.24 -10.59 4.10
N LEU A 83 -12.35 -9.61 3.89
CA LEU A 83 -12.43 -8.29 4.51
C LEU A 83 -13.44 -7.35 3.85
N LYS A 84 -13.81 -7.58 2.58
CA LYS A 84 -14.61 -6.68 1.75
C LYS A 84 -15.89 -6.21 2.44
N VAL A 85 -16.70 -7.15 2.95
CA VAL A 85 -18.00 -6.85 3.56
C VAL A 85 -17.82 -5.98 4.81
N PHE A 86 -16.86 -6.31 5.66
CA PHE A 86 -16.54 -5.53 6.84
C PHE A 86 -16.12 -4.10 6.48
N LEU A 87 -15.13 -3.94 5.59
CA LEU A 87 -14.58 -2.62 5.22
C LEU A 87 -15.56 -1.73 4.45
N THR A 88 -16.49 -2.32 3.71
CA THR A 88 -17.54 -1.59 2.97
C THR A 88 -18.59 -0.98 3.91
N ASN A 89 -18.84 -1.60 5.07
CA ASN A 89 -19.87 -1.18 6.01
C ASN A 89 -19.31 -0.40 7.20
N ASN A 90 -18.08 -0.70 7.64
CA ASN A 90 -17.47 -0.02 8.77
C ASN A 90 -16.98 1.37 8.39
N VAL A 91 -17.52 2.40 9.04
CA VAL A 91 -17.07 3.80 8.92
C VAL A 91 -16.37 4.33 10.19
N ASN A 92 -16.32 3.53 11.26
CA ASN A 92 -15.83 3.96 12.58
C ASN A 92 -14.33 3.74 12.80
N LEU A 93 -13.69 2.90 11.98
CA LEU A 93 -12.26 2.64 12.10
C LEU A 93 -11.45 3.94 12.02
N LYS A 94 -10.60 4.13 13.03
CA LYS A 94 -9.56 5.16 13.12
C LYS A 94 -8.21 4.63 12.67
N HIS A 95 -7.93 3.35 12.90
CA HIS A 95 -6.64 2.76 12.57
C HIS A 95 -6.84 1.45 11.79
N LEU A 96 -6.24 1.38 10.60
CA LEU A 96 -6.24 0.19 9.77
C LEU A 96 -4.81 -0.12 9.33
N ILE A 97 -4.30 -1.26 9.80
CA ILE A 97 -2.92 -1.70 9.56
C ILE A 97 -2.97 -3.08 8.90
N ILE A 98 -2.58 -3.14 7.64
CA ILE A 98 -2.58 -4.35 6.81
C ILE A 98 -1.20 -4.47 6.15
N ASP A 99 -0.16 -4.57 6.97
CA ASP A 99 1.23 -4.61 6.51
C ASP A 99 1.67 -6.03 6.17
N ASP A 100 2.52 -6.21 5.16
CA ASP A 100 3.09 -7.52 4.78
C ASP A 100 2.01 -8.63 4.73
N ALA A 101 0.89 -8.33 4.06
CA ALA A 101 -0.24 -9.25 3.97
C ALA A 101 -0.29 -9.96 2.62
N GLY A 102 0.74 -9.80 1.78
CA GLY A 102 0.83 -10.41 0.44
C GLY A 102 -0.39 -10.07 -0.42
N LEU A 103 -0.94 -8.86 -0.32
CA LEU A 103 -2.22 -8.52 -0.96
C LEU A 103 -2.13 -8.57 -2.49
N GLY A 104 -1.06 -8.04 -3.09
CA GLY A 104 -0.95 -7.90 -4.55
C GLY A 104 -2.22 -7.25 -5.14
N GLU A 105 -2.85 -7.90 -6.13
CA GLU A 105 -4.12 -7.45 -6.72
C GLU A 105 -5.30 -7.44 -5.74
N GLY A 106 -5.24 -8.21 -4.64
CA GLY A 106 -6.22 -8.17 -3.56
C GLY A 106 -6.33 -6.77 -2.93
N GLY A 107 -5.29 -5.94 -3.05
CA GLY A 107 -5.32 -4.54 -2.64
C GLY A 107 -6.45 -3.75 -3.30
N THR A 108 -6.80 -4.03 -4.56
CA THR A 108 -7.94 -3.38 -5.23
C THR A 108 -9.24 -3.58 -4.45
N VAL A 109 -9.49 -4.80 -3.96
CA VAL A 109 -10.71 -5.12 -3.19
C VAL A 109 -10.77 -4.33 -1.89
N ILE A 110 -9.64 -4.22 -1.18
CA ILE A 110 -9.53 -3.44 0.05
C ILE A 110 -9.82 -1.96 -0.23
N LEU A 111 -9.16 -1.40 -1.25
CA LEU A 111 -9.22 0.03 -1.57
C LEU A 111 -10.57 0.45 -2.15
N GLU A 112 -11.24 -0.40 -2.94
CA GLU A 112 -12.63 -0.19 -3.37
C GLU A 112 -13.60 -0.21 -2.20
N SER A 113 -13.41 -1.13 -1.26
CA SER A 113 -14.23 -1.21 -0.04
C SER A 113 -14.11 0.07 0.78
N LEU A 114 -12.87 0.58 0.94
CA LEU A 114 -12.61 1.86 1.59
C LEU A 114 -13.20 3.03 0.79
N LEU A 115 -13.00 3.08 -0.54
CA LEU A 115 -13.58 4.15 -1.37
C LEU A 115 -15.10 4.24 -1.18
N ASN A 116 -15.79 3.10 -1.16
CA ASN A 116 -17.23 3.03 -0.98
C ASN A 116 -17.67 3.49 0.42
N SER A 117 -17.04 3.00 1.48
CA SER A 117 -17.45 3.33 2.85
C SER A 117 -17.11 4.78 3.22
N ARG A 118 -15.97 5.29 2.75
CA ARG A 118 -15.42 6.60 3.13
C ARG A 118 -16.09 7.78 2.40
N ARG A 119 -16.87 7.53 1.33
CA ARG A 119 -17.72 8.54 0.68
C ARG A 119 -18.77 9.16 1.61
N LYS A 120 -19.22 8.40 2.62
CA LYS A 120 -20.20 8.88 3.62
C LYS A 120 -19.52 9.70 4.70
N THR A 121 -18.57 9.07 5.39
CA THR A 121 -17.79 9.67 6.47
C THR A 121 -16.53 8.83 6.69
N SER A 122 -15.49 9.45 7.22
CA SER A 122 -14.26 8.79 7.59
C SER A 122 -13.72 9.34 8.89
N TYR A 123 -13.39 8.43 9.80
CA TYR A 123 -12.64 8.72 11.03
C TYR A 123 -11.21 8.19 10.96
N LEU A 124 -10.74 7.78 9.79
CA LEU A 124 -9.43 7.16 9.64
C LEU A 124 -8.32 8.18 9.94
N GLU A 125 -7.52 7.87 10.96
CA GLU A 125 -6.38 8.62 11.47
C GLU A 125 -5.05 7.92 11.10
N THR A 126 -5.02 6.59 11.07
CA THR A 126 -3.85 5.80 10.67
C THR A 126 -4.22 4.81 9.57
N PHE A 127 -3.46 4.83 8.48
CA PHE A 127 -3.53 3.83 7.44
C PHE A 127 -2.14 3.32 7.10
N SER A 128 -1.95 2.01 7.21
CA SER A 128 -0.72 1.33 6.83
C SER A 128 -1.03 0.14 5.94
N ILE A 129 -0.35 0.06 4.81
CA ILE A 129 -0.43 -1.05 3.84
C ILE A 129 0.96 -1.39 3.31
N LYS A 130 1.98 -1.26 4.15
CA LYS A 130 3.37 -1.42 3.72
C LYS A 130 3.66 -2.84 3.23
N GLU A 131 4.65 -3.02 2.37
CA GLU A 131 5.15 -4.34 1.94
C GLU A 131 4.05 -5.23 1.34
N ASN A 132 3.12 -4.67 0.57
CA ASN A 132 2.03 -5.43 -0.05
C ASN A 132 2.15 -5.60 -1.56
N VAL A 133 3.20 -5.04 -2.16
CA VAL A 133 3.50 -5.11 -3.60
C VAL A 133 2.25 -4.77 -4.42
N LEU A 134 1.61 -3.64 -4.09
CA LEU A 134 0.36 -3.22 -4.72
C LEU A 134 0.54 -3.02 -6.23
N GLY A 135 -0.38 -3.59 -7.02
CA GLY A 135 -0.38 -3.43 -8.47
C GLY A 135 -0.72 -2.00 -8.93
N LYS A 136 -0.46 -1.69 -10.20
CA LYS A 136 -0.70 -0.35 -10.79
C LYS A 136 -2.10 0.19 -10.53
N GLN A 137 -3.13 -0.64 -10.70
CA GLN A 137 -4.53 -0.24 -10.47
C GLN A 137 -4.81 0.11 -9.00
N CYS A 138 -4.16 -0.59 -8.06
CA CYS A 138 -4.32 -0.34 -6.64
C CYS A 138 -3.84 1.08 -6.28
N SER A 139 -2.73 1.55 -6.84
CA SER A 139 -2.19 2.89 -6.51
C SER A 139 -3.15 4.05 -6.86
N LYS A 140 -3.95 3.93 -7.93
CA LYS A 140 -5.00 4.92 -8.26
C LYS A 140 -6.11 4.92 -7.21
N LEU A 141 -6.64 3.73 -6.91
CA LEU A 141 -7.70 3.55 -5.90
C LEU A 141 -7.26 3.95 -4.50
N LEU A 142 -5.98 3.75 -4.18
CA LEU A 142 -5.36 4.14 -2.93
C LEU A 142 -5.54 5.63 -2.69
N PHE A 143 -5.09 6.47 -3.63
CA PHE A 143 -5.20 7.91 -3.44
C PHE A 143 -6.63 8.42 -3.60
N MET A 144 -7.45 7.81 -4.45
CA MET A 144 -8.89 8.13 -4.50
C MET A 144 -9.57 7.87 -3.15
N SER A 145 -9.34 6.71 -2.53
CA SER A 145 -9.97 6.35 -1.25
C SER A 145 -9.43 7.18 -0.07
N LEU A 146 -8.11 7.36 0.02
CA LEU A 146 -7.51 8.13 1.12
C LEU A 146 -7.76 9.64 1.00
N SER A 147 -8.00 10.17 -0.19
CA SER A 147 -8.36 11.60 -0.37
C SER A 147 -9.65 11.99 0.39
N LEU A 148 -10.54 11.02 0.63
CA LEU A 148 -11.78 11.18 1.39
C LEU A 148 -11.56 11.16 2.92
N CYS A 149 -10.39 10.70 3.37
CA CYS A 149 -10.06 10.55 4.77
C CYS A 149 -9.34 11.80 5.30
N LYS A 150 -10.10 12.86 5.63
CA LYS A 150 -9.54 14.17 6.03
C LYS A 150 -8.85 14.18 7.40
N LYS A 151 -9.11 13.19 8.25
CA LYS A 151 -8.53 13.04 9.60
C LYS A 151 -7.21 12.27 9.64
N LEU A 152 -6.65 11.91 8.48
CA LEU A 152 -5.41 11.14 8.43
C LEU A 152 -4.25 11.90 9.09
N GLN A 153 -3.60 11.22 10.03
CA GLN A 153 -2.44 11.67 10.79
C GLN A 153 -1.20 10.84 10.42
N ILE A 154 -1.35 9.54 10.18
CA ILE A 154 -0.24 8.63 9.87
C ILE A 154 -0.59 7.85 8.61
N ILE A 155 0.28 7.93 7.62
CA ILE A 155 0.17 7.17 6.37
C ILE A 155 1.49 6.47 6.13
N ASN A 156 1.46 5.15 6.11
CA ASN A 156 2.60 4.32 5.76
C ASN A 156 2.29 3.45 4.54
N LEU A 157 2.99 3.75 3.45
CA LEU A 157 2.84 3.09 2.16
C LEU A 157 4.15 2.46 1.70
N GLU A 158 5.12 2.31 2.61
CA GLU A 158 6.46 1.77 2.32
C GLU A 158 6.40 0.46 1.52
N ASP A 159 7.35 0.29 0.60
CA ASP A 159 7.46 -0.89 -0.27
C ASP A 159 6.17 -1.17 -1.06
N ASN A 160 5.75 -0.16 -1.82
CA ASN A 160 4.64 -0.24 -2.78
C ASN A 160 4.95 0.55 -4.04
N PHE A 161 4.57 0.04 -5.21
CA PHE A 161 4.93 0.66 -6.48
C PHE A 161 4.06 1.88 -6.83
N PHE A 162 4.68 3.04 -7.03
CA PHE A 162 4.02 4.24 -7.57
C PHE A 162 4.56 4.68 -8.93
N THR A 163 3.65 4.96 -9.85
CA THR A 163 3.97 5.64 -11.12
C THR A 163 4.12 7.14 -10.91
N LYS A 164 4.64 7.85 -11.92
CA LYS A 164 4.61 9.32 -11.97
C LYS A 164 3.19 9.88 -11.80
N LYS A 165 2.18 9.24 -12.44
CA LYS A 165 0.78 9.68 -12.37
C LYS A 165 0.23 9.56 -10.95
N THR A 166 0.45 8.43 -10.31
CA THR A 166 -0.06 8.19 -8.96
C THR A 166 0.70 8.99 -7.91
N SER A 167 1.97 9.31 -8.14
CA SER A 167 2.72 10.29 -7.34
C SER A 167 2.10 11.70 -7.42
N LYS A 168 1.66 12.15 -8.61
CA LYS A 168 0.90 13.40 -8.77
C LYS A 168 -0.42 13.34 -8.00
N MET A 169 -1.14 12.21 -8.03
CA MET A 169 -2.36 12.02 -7.24
C MET A 169 -2.12 12.06 -5.72
N LEU A 170 -1.03 11.45 -5.23
CA LEU A 170 -0.59 11.57 -3.84
C LEU A 170 -0.36 13.04 -3.47
N SER A 171 0.37 13.79 -4.31
CA SER A 171 0.61 15.21 -4.06
C SER A 171 -0.69 16.03 -3.95
N LEU A 172 -1.69 15.74 -4.78
CA LEU A 172 -3.01 16.38 -4.68
C LEU A 172 -3.77 15.96 -3.42
N SER A 173 -3.62 14.70 -3.00
CA SER A 173 -4.25 14.18 -1.79
C SER A 173 -3.65 14.77 -0.52
N LEU A 174 -2.33 15.03 -0.50
CA LEU A 174 -1.62 15.63 0.63
C LEU A 174 -2.22 16.98 1.05
N ALA A 175 -2.72 17.77 0.10
CA ALA A 175 -3.37 19.06 0.39
C ALA A 175 -4.65 18.91 1.24
N ASN A 176 -5.22 17.71 1.34
CA ASN A 176 -6.44 17.42 2.09
C ASN A 176 -6.20 16.88 3.51
N TRP A 177 -4.97 16.47 3.85
CA TRP A 177 -4.66 15.85 5.14
C TRP A 177 -4.03 16.89 6.09
N LEU A 178 -4.85 17.84 6.53
CA LEU A 178 -4.37 18.98 7.32
C LEU A 178 -3.75 18.56 8.67
N ASP A 179 -4.20 17.43 9.21
CA ASP A 179 -3.73 16.86 10.48
C ASP A 179 -2.56 15.87 10.33
N LEU A 180 -2.01 15.72 9.11
CA LEU A 180 -0.94 14.76 8.83
C LEU A 180 0.31 15.04 9.67
N LYS A 181 0.74 14.00 10.39
CA LYS A 181 1.95 13.96 11.24
C LYS A 181 3.06 13.14 10.62
N GLN A 182 2.73 12.03 9.94
CA GLN A 182 3.73 11.13 9.39
C GLN A 182 3.33 10.71 7.97
N LEU A 183 4.25 10.92 7.04
CA LEU A 183 4.18 10.37 5.69
C LEU A 183 5.39 9.47 5.49
N ILE A 184 5.13 8.19 5.24
CA ILE A 184 6.18 7.19 5.00
C ILE A 184 5.91 6.57 3.63
N ILE A 185 6.79 6.87 2.68
CA ILE A 185 6.74 6.37 1.30
C ILE A 185 8.11 5.81 0.88
N ASN A 186 8.83 5.27 1.86
CA ASN A 186 10.12 4.60 1.66
C ASN A 186 9.97 3.49 0.61
N ASP A 187 10.95 3.35 -0.27
CA ASP A 187 11.03 2.29 -1.28
C ASP A 187 9.74 2.12 -2.13
N CYS A 188 9.07 3.24 -2.45
CA CYS A 188 7.87 3.20 -3.29
C CYS A 188 8.16 3.19 -4.80
N LEU A 189 9.42 2.98 -5.20
CA LEU A 189 9.90 3.06 -6.59
C LEU A 189 9.47 4.35 -7.33
N ILE A 190 9.36 5.45 -6.57
CA ILE A 190 8.95 6.76 -7.09
C ILE A 190 10.07 7.30 -7.99
N CYS A 191 9.72 7.77 -9.19
CA CYS A 191 10.70 8.43 -10.06
C CYS A 191 10.99 9.87 -9.63
N LYS A 192 12.12 10.44 -10.10
CA LYS A 192 12.56 11.82 -9.80
C LYS A 192 11.43 12.86 -9.90
N LYS A 193 10.67 12.85 -10.99
CA LYS A 193 9.56 13.80 -11.18
C LYS A 193 8.42 13.58 -10.19
N GLY A 194 8.14 12.32 -9.83
CA GLY A 194 7.08 11.95 -8.90
C GLY A 194 7.34 12.50 -7.50
N VAL A 195 8.56 12.33 -6.98
CA VAL A 195 8.93 12.82 -5.64
C VAL A 195 8.97 14.36 -5.59
N ILE A 196 9.35 15.03 -6.68
CA ILE A 196 9.30 16.49 -6.76
C ILE A 196 7.87 17.02 -6.59
N TYR A 197 6.85 16.40 -7.21
CA TYR A 197 5.45 16.82 -6.99
C TYR A 197 5.05 16.79 -5.51
N ILE A 198 5.49 15.75 -4.80
CA ILE A 198 5.21 15.56 -3.38
C ILE A 198 5.91 16.65 -2.55
N LEU A 199 7.20 16.86 -2.79
CA LEU A 199 8.00 17.89 -2.10
C LEU A 199 7.48 19.31 -2.35
N GLU A 200 7.06 19.63 -3.57
CA GLU A 200 6.48 20.95 -3.89
C GLU A 200 5.19 21.23 -3.12
N VAL A 201 4.33 20.22 -2.95
CA VAL A 201 3.11 20.38 -2.14
C VAL A 201 3.45 20.51 -0.66
N LEU A 202 4.36 19.69 -0.13
CA LEU A 202 4.84 19.81 1.25
C LEU A 202 5.44 21.21 1.54
N LEU A 203 6.16 21.79 0.58
CA LEU A 203 6.74 23.13 0.68
C LEU A 203 5.70 24.25 0.80
N LYS A 204 4.47 24.02 0.32
CA LYS A 204 3.34 24.96 0.54
C LYS A 204 2.94 25.04 2.01
N GLY A 205 3.25 24.01 2.81
CA GLY A 205 3.08 24.03 4.27
C GLY A 205 1.64 23.90 4.74
N THR A 206 0.78 23.22 3.97
CA THR A 206 -0.60 22.89 4.38
C THR A 206 -0.62 21.89 5.54
N ASN A 207 0.33 20.94 5.55
CA ASN A 207 0.46 19.89 6.57
C ASN A 207 1.34 20.38 7.73
N LYS A 208 0.80 21.30 8.55
CA LYS A 208 1.58 22.01 9.59
C LYS A 208 2.07 21.12 10.73
N ASN A 209 1.40 20.00 10.94
CA ASN A 209 1.68 19.07 12.03
C ASN A 209 2.67 17.97 11.64
N ILE A 210 3.31 18.06 10.46
CA ILE A 210 4.19 16.99 9.99
C ILE A 210 5.46 16.92 10.85
N GLU A 211 5.67 15.74 11.43
CA GLU A 211 6.74 15.41 12.37
C GLU A 211 7.74 14.42 11.76
N TYR A 212 7.30 13.58 10.82
CA TYR A 212 8.09 12.52 10.21
C TYR A 212 7.89 12.47 8.69
N LEU A 213 8.99 12.38 7.96
CA LEU A 213 9.03 12.18 6.52
C LEU A 213 9.95 11.01 6.16
N GLY A 214 9.37 9.90 5.70
CA GLY A 214 10.09 8.76 5.15
C GLY A 214 10.19 8.87 3.63
N PHE A 215 11.40 9.13 3.14
CA PHE A 215 11.73 9.20 1.71
C PHE A 215 12.97 8.38 1.36
N GLN A 216 13.21 7.26 2.04
CA GLN A 216 14.28 6.34 1.67
C GLN A 216 14.00 5.76 0.28
N TYR A 217 15.05 5.58 -0.53
CA TYR A 217 14.95 4.96 -1.86
C TYR A 217 13.88 5.59 -2.79
N CYS A 218 13.71 6.92 -2.72
CA CYS A 218 12.68 7.67 -3.45
C CYS A 218 13.21 8.42 -4.69
N SER A 219 14.44 8.14 -5.12
CA SER A 219 15.06 8.80 -6.28
C SER A 219 15.12 10.33 -6.16
N ILE A 220 15.30 10.87 -4.95
CA ILE A 220 15.47 12.31 -4.72
C ILE A 220 16.82 12.75 -5.30
N ASP A 221 16.78 13.74 -6.20
CA ASP A 221 17.97 14.37 -6.79
C ASP A 221 18.37 15.67 -6.06
N GLU A 222 19.43 16.32 -6.53
CA GLU A 222 19.94 17.55 -5.89
C GLU A 222 18.87 18.66 -5.77
N ASN A 223 17.98 18.80 -6.76
CA ASN A 223 16.89 19.78 -6.73
C ASN A 223 15.84 19.41 -5.68
N GLY A 224 15.49 18.12 -5.59
CA GLY A 224 14.63 17.60 -4.53
C GLY A 224 15.20 17.88 -3.14
N PHE A 225 16.51 17.70 -2.96
CA PHE A 225 17.17 18.01 -1.69
C PHE A 225 17.19 19.52 -1.34
N TYR A 226 17.34 20.42 -2.31
CA TYR A 226 17.16 21.86 -2.05
C TYR A 226 15.71 22.20 -1.64
N THR A 227 14.73 21.52 -2.25
CA THR A 227 13.32 21.65 -1.88
C THR A 227 13.08 21.14 -0.46
N LEU A 228 13.63 19.97 -0.13
CA LEU A 228 13.58 19.39 1.21
C LEU A 228 14.23 20.31 2.26
N ALA A 229 15.39 20.91 1.95
CA ALA A 229 16.00 21.90 2.83
C ALA A 229 15.09 23.11 3.08
N SER A 230 14.31 23.52 2.08
CA SER A 230 13.34 24.61 2.19
C SER A 230 12.11 24.22 3.02
N ILE A 231 11.65 22.96 2.91
CA ILE A 231 10.60 22.39 3.78
C ILE A 231 11.07 22.39 5.23
N ILE A 232 12.24 21.81 5.50
CA ILE A 232 12.82 21.73 6.84
C ILE A 232 12.91 23.12 7.45
N LYS A 233 13.49 24.09 6.72
CA LYS A 233 13.62 25.48 7.16
C LYS A 233 12.30 26.13 7.57
N LYS A 234 11.20 25.82 6.87
CA LYS A 234 9.87 26.39 7.14
C LYS A 234 9.11 25.63 8.24
N SER A 235 9.37 24.35 8.41
CA SER A 235 8.63 23.51 9.36
C SER A 235 8.96 23.90 10.80
N LEU A 236 7.92 23.90 11.64
CA LEU A 236 8.01 24.11 13.08
C LEU A 236 7.90 22.80 13.88
N MET A 237 7.47 21.71 13.23
CA MET A 237 7.17 20.43 13.89
C MET A 237 7.98 19.25 13.36
N LEU A 238 8.69 19.40 12.25
CA LEU A 238 9.40 18.30 11.60
C LEU A 238 10.59 17.84 12.44
N LYS A 239 10.49 16.62 12.98
CA LYS A 239 11.48 16.02 13.87
C LYS A 239 12.44 15.10 13.14
N VAL A 240 11.94 14.29 12.21
CA VAL A 240 12.72 13.25 11.54
C VAL A 240 12.47 13.27 10.03
N VAL A 241 13.56 13.12 9.27
CA VAL A 241 13.55 12.94 7.82
C VAL A 241 14.48 11.80 7.47
N GLU A 242 13.98 10.79 6.76
CA GLU A 242 14.78 9.65 6.30
C GLU A 242 15.01 9.74 4.80
N ILE A 243 16.27 9.74 4.39
CA ILE A 243 16.70 10.00 2.99
C ILE A 243 17.76 9.00 2.49
N ASN A 244 17.98 7.91 3.22
CA ASN A 244 18.87 6.81 2.84
C ASN A 244 18.58 6.33 1.40
N GLY A 245 19.60 5.95 0.65
CA GLY A 245 19.45 5.38 -0.69
C GLY A 245 18.87 6.32 -1.77
N ASN A 246 19.05 7.64 -1.66
CA ASN A 246 18.73 8.60 -2.72
C ASN A 246 19.99 8.99 -3.53
N TYR A 247 19.84 9.80 -4.58
CA TYR A 247 20.97 10.19 -5.41
C TYR A 247 21.98 11.03 -4.62
N SER A 248 23.26 10.80 -4.90
CA SER A 248 24.35 11.60 -4.38
C SER A 248 24.22 13.07 -4.76
N ILE A 249 24.68 13.95 -3.88
CA ILE A 249 24.57 15.41 -4.03
C ILE A 249 25.90 16.10 -3.83
N LYS A 250 26.01 17.31 -4.37
CA LYS A 250 27.18 18.17 -4.18
C LYS A 250 27.29 18.62 -2.73
N LYS A 251 28.53 18.84 -2.28
CA LYS A 251 28.87 19.31 -0.92
C LYS A 251 28.09 20.57 -0.50
N LYS A 252 27.79 21.46 -1.45
CA LYS A 252 26.99 22.68 -1.21
C LYS A 252 25.55 22.38 -0.80
N CYS A 253 24.89 21.44 -1.50
CA CYS A 253 23.53 21.02 -1.16
C CYS A 253 23.52 20.32 0.21
N MET A 254 24.48 19.41 0.43
CA MET A 254 24.68 18.72 1.70
C MET A 254 24.90 19.68 2.88
N SER A 255 25.74 20.71 2.69
CA SER A 255 25.97 21.74 3.70
C SER A 255 24.70 22.54 4.02
N LYS A 256 23.85 22.78 3.01
CA LYS A 256 22.58 23.48 3.18
C LYS A 256 21.59 22.65 4.01
N LEU A 257 21.45 21.36 3.71
CA LEU A 257 20.61 20.43 4.48
C LEU A 257 21.06 20.35 5.94
N ASN A 258 22.35 20.14 6.18
CA ASN A 258 22.93 20.13 7.52
C ASN A 258 22.67 21.41 8.31
N LEU A 259 22.82 22.57 7.66
CA LEU A 259 22.57 23.86 8.30
C LEU A 259 21.12 24.02 8.74
N VAL A 260 20.15 23.67 7.89
CA VAL A 260 18.73 23.80 8.23
C VAL A 260 18.27 22.76 9.23
N SER A 261 18.80 21.52 9.15
CA SER A 261 18.59 20.46 10.14
C SER A 261 19.00 20.91 11.53
N LYS A 262 20.25 21.38 11.70
CA LYS A 262 20.75 21.87 12.99
C LYS A 262 19.96 23.06 13.51
N LYS A 263 19.58 24.00 12.63
CA LYS A 263 18.83 25.20 13.02
C LYS A 263 17.43 24.86 13.54
N ASN A 264 16.76 23.89 12.93
CA ASN A 264 15.38 23.54 13.27
C ASN A 264 15.28 22.31 14.19
N GLY A 265 16.40 21.70 14.58
CA GLY A 265 16.41 20.51 15.44
C GLY A 265 15.85 19.26 14.75
N THR A 266 15.86 19.22 13.43
CA THR A 266 15.36 18.08 12.63
C THR A 266 16.48 17.06 12.46
N LEU A 267 16.27 15.83 12.92
CA LEU A 267 17.14 14.69 12.65
C LEU A 267 16.99 14.27 11.18
N ILE A 268 18.12 14.15 10.48
CA ILE A 268 18.15 13.61 9.12
C ILE A 268 18.96 12.30 9.15
N ASN A 269 18.32 11.20 8.77
CA ASN A 269 18.94 9.87 8.65
C ASN A 269 19.32 9.61 7.18
N GLY A 270 20.51 9.05 6.95
CA GLY A 270 20.99 8.69 5.61
C GLY A 270 21.87 9.72 4.92
N PHE A 271 22.57 10.55 5.69
CA PHE A 271 23.54 11.50 5.14
C PHE A 271 24.75 10.81 4.50
N ASP A 272 25.17 9.69 5.08
CA ASP A 272 26.37 8.97 4.66
C ASP A 272 26.20 8.38 3.24
N ASP A 273 24.96 8.08 2.84
CA ASP A 273 24.61 7.54 1.52
C ASP A 273 24.65 8.59 0.39
N LEU A 274 24.78 9.88 0.70
CA LEU A 274 24.55 10.98 -0.26
C LEU A 274 25.82 11.64 -0.78
N ILE A 275 27.00 11.13 -0.40
CA ILE A 275 28.28 11.77 -0.73
C ILE A 275 28.74 11.29 -2.11
N ASN A 276 28.85 12.21 -3.06
CA ASN A 276 29.69 11.98 -4.25
C ASN A 276 31.15 12.16 -3.84
N GLU A 277 31.90 11.06 -3.75
CA GLU A 277 33.35 11.09 -3.49
C GLU A 277 34.15 11.68 -4.66
N ASP A 278 33.54 11.78 -5.85
CA ASP A 278 34.20 12.12 -7.12
C ASP A 278 34.08 13.60 -7.55
N ASP A 279 33.81 14.54 -6.64
CA ASP A 279 33.75 15.99 -6.98
C ASP A 279 35.17 16.61 -7.14
N GLU A 280 36.08 15.87 -7.78
CA GLU A 280 37.23 16.36 -8.56
C GLU A 280 37.10 15.94 -10.04
N GLY A 281 35.96 16.22 -10.67
CA GLY A 281 35.90 16.43 -12.12
C GLY A 281 35.21 15.35 -12.96
N GLU A 282 34.41 15.87 -13.90
CA GLU A 282 33.79 15.24 -15.07
C GLU A 282 32.46 14.48 -14.88
N GLU A 283 31.41 15.15 -15.34
CA GLU A 283 30.06 14.63 -15.55
C GLU A 283 30.07 13.46 -16.56
N LYS A 284 29.52 12.31 -16.16
CA LYS A 284 28.98 11.33 -17.09
C LYS A 284 27.51 11.08 -16.77
N GLU A 285 26.63 11.77 -17.50
CA GLU A 285 25.20 11.45 -17.54
C GLU A 285 24.98 10.09 -18.23
N GLY A 286 24.82 9.04 -17.43
CA GLY A 286 24.25 7.78 -17.90
C GLY A 286 22.76 7.97 -18.19
N LYS A 287 22.37 7.93 -19.47
CA LYS A 287 20.96 7.92 -19.86
C LYS A 287 20.33 6.57 -19.51
N GLU A 288 19.61 6.52 -18.39
CA GLU A 288 18.67 5.43 -18.13
C GLU A 288 17.50 5.50 -19.12
N LYS A 289 17.23 4.38 -19.80
CA LYS A 289 16.06 4.25 -20.66
C LYS A 289 14.84 3.97 -19.78
N GLU A 290 14.08 5.02 -19.45
CA GLU A 290 12.73 4.85 -18.89
C GLU A 290 11.86 4.10 -19.93
N GLY A 291 11.28 2.97 -19.53
CA GLY A 291 10.34 2.24 -20.35
C GLY A 291 9.12 3.10 -20.67
N LYS A 292 8.70 3.13 -21.95
CA LYS A 292 7.49 3.84 -22.37
C LYS A 292 6.26 3.17 -21.75
N GLU A 293 5.79 3.69 -20.61
CA GLU A 293 4.45 3.37 -20.13
C GLU A 293 3.41 4.09 -21.00
N LYS A 294 2.32 3.41 -21.35
CA LYS A 294 1.18 4.06 -22.01
C LYS A 294 0.60 5.10 -21.06
N GLU A 295 0.73 6.35 -21.47
CA GLU A 295 0.28 7.51 -20.73
C GLU A 295 -1.24 7.50 -20.63
N LEU A 296 -1.74 7.82 -19.45
CA LEU A 296 -3.07 8.35 -19.29
C LEU A 296 -2.93 9.88 -19.28
N ASP A 297 -3.69 10.57 -20.12
CA ASP A 297 -3.63 12.02 -20.34
C ASP A 297 -3.75 12.83 -19.03
N ASP A 298 -3.04 13.95 -18.93
CA ASP A 298 -3.13 14.91 -17.83
C ASP A 298 -4.59 15.36 -17.59
N ASN A 299 -5.42 15.37 -18.63
CA ASN A 299 -6.86 15.61 -18.55
C ASN A 299 -7.58 14.61 -17.63
N GLU A 300 -7.21 13.33 -17.64
CA GLU A 300 -7.82 12.35 -16.74
C GLU A 300 -7.45 12.58 -15.26
N VAL A 301 -6.25 13.12 -14.98
CA VAL A 301 -5.85 13.43 -13.59
C VAL A 301 -6.67 14.59 -13.05
N GLU A 302 -6.94 15.60 -13.89
CA GLU A 302 -7.82 16.72 -13.52
C GLU A 302 -9.28 16.27 -13.34
N GLU A 303 -9.77 15.38 -14.20
CA GLU A 303 -11.11 14.79 -14.05
C GLU A 303 -11.22 14.00 -12.73
N ILE A 304 -10.24 13.14 -12.42
CA ILE A 304 -10.18 12.40 -11.14
C ILE A 304 -10.05 13.38 -9.95
N HIS A 305 -9.30 14.47 -10.08
CA HIS A 305 -9.20 15.50 -9.04
C HIS A 305 -10.53 16.22 -8.78
N ASN A 306 -11.31 16.45 -9.84
CA ASN A 306 -12.65 17.00 -9.72
C ASN A 306 -13.63 15.99 -9.09
N ASP A 307 -13.50 14.70 -9.41
CA ASP A 307 -14.27 13.64 -8.78
C ASP A 307 -13.93 13.48 -7.28
N MET A 308 -12.65 13.61 -6.91
CA MET A 308 -12.19 13.63 -5.52
C MET A 308 -12.72 14.83 -4.72
N LYS A 309 -13.14 15.91 -5.40
CA LYS A 309 -13.73 17.11 -4.75
C LYS A 309 -15.23 17.02 -4.52
N GLY A 310 -15.91 16.00 -5.04
CA GLY A 310 -17.34 15.76 -4.85
C GLY A 310 -18.22 16.87 -5.42
N LYS A 311 -18.85 16.62 -6.58
CA LYS A 311 -20.09 17.35 -6.88
C LYS A 311 -21.14 16.92 -5.87
N GLY A 312 -21.65 17.87 -5.08
CA GLY A 312 -22.81 17.65 -4.23
C GLY A 312 -23.97 17.19 -5.11
N HIS A 313 -24.39 15.94 -4.94
CA HIS A 313 -25.67 15.49 -5.44
C HIS A 313 -26.74 16.01 -4.48
N ASP A 314 -27.27 17.19 -4.77
CA ASP A 314 -28.53 17.64 -4.19
C ASP A 314 -29.62 16.63 -4.54
N GLY A 315 -30.40 16.28 -3.52
CA GLY A 315 -31.41 15.24 -3.59
C GLY A 315 -32.51 15.52 -4.60
N LYS A 316 -32.89 14.46 -5.32
CA LYS A 316 -34.27 14.24 -5.71
C LYS A 316 -34.64 12.80 -5.41
N GLU A 317 -35.64 12.66 -4.56
CA GLU A 317 -36.34 11.42 -4.25
C GLU A 317 -37.02 10.82 -5.49
N GLY A 318 -37.11 9.49 -5.49
CA GLY A 318 -38.21 8.74 -6.07
C GLY A 318 -38.17 8.49 -7.58
N LYS A 319 -37.80 7.26 -7.97
CA LYS A 319 -38.74 6.29 -8.56
C LYS A 319 -38.10 4.91 -8.69
N GLU A 320 -38.91 3.91 -8.36
CA GLU A 320 -38.72 2.49 -8.63
C GLU A 320 -38.45 2.28 -10.12
N GLU A 321 -37.43 1.49 -10.47
CA GLU A 321 -37.43 0.70 -11.69
C GLU A 321 -36.81 -0.67 -11.41
N GLU A 322 -37.43 -1.64 -12.09
CA GLU A 322 -37.46 -3.06 -11.86
C GLU A 322 -36.21 -3.79 -12.37
N GLY A 323 -36.02 -5.00 -11.83
CA GLY A 323 -35.40 -6.19 -12.43
C GLY A 323 -34.37 -6.01 -13.55
N LEU A 324 -33.11 -6.32 -13.23
CA LEU A 324 -32.18 -6.87 -14.21
C LEU A 324 -31.54 -8.13 -13.62
N ASP A 325 -32.02 -9.26 -14.13
CA ASP A 325 -31.41 -10.56 -14.04
C ASP A 325 -29.97 -10.48 -14.57
N VAL A 326 -29.02 -11.01 -13.79
CA VAL A 326 -27.66 -11.26 -14.26
C VAL A 326 -27.55 -12.76 -14.49
N GLU A 327 -27.58 -13.14 -15.76
CA GLU A 327 -27.23 -14.49 -16.21
C GLU A 327 -25.78 -14.81 -15.83
N GLU A 328 -25.61 -15.99 -15.23
CA GLU A 328 -24.33 -16.61 -14.93
C GLU A 328 -23.73 -17.14 -16.25
N GLU A 329 -22.60 -16.57 -16.71
CA GLU A 329 -21.76 -17.22 -17.71
C GLU A 329 -20.74 -18.11 -17.00
N GLU A 330 -21.01 -19.41 -17.05
CA GLU A 330 -20.04 -20.49 -16.81
C GLU A 330 -18.98 -20.47 -17.92
N GLY A 331 -17.71 -20.32 -17.54
CA GLY A 331 -16.57 -20.48 -18.44
C GLY A 331 -16.06 -21.91 -18.42
N ASP A 332 -16.27 -22.62 -19.54
CA ASP A 332 -15.77 -23.97 -19.83
C ASP A 332 -14.25 -24.09 -19.67
N TYR A 333 -13.84 -25.17 -19.00
CA TYR A 333 -12.46 -25.64 -18.94
C TYR A 333 -12.22 -26.62 -20.10
N ASP A 334 -11.46 -26.20 -21.12
CA ASP A 334 -10.99 -27.09 -22.17
C ASP A 334 -9.74 -27.87 -21.68
N GLU A 335 -9.94 -29.14 -21.35
CA GLU A 335 -8.89 -30.15 -21.26
C GLU A 335 -8.33 -30.44 -22.66
N LYS A 336 -7.01 -30.32 -22.85
CA LYS A 336 -6.33 -30.98 -23.96
C LYS A 336 -5.27 -31.94 -23.43
N GLU A 337 -5.62 -33.20 -23.61
CA GLU A 337 -4.85 -34.41 -23.35
C GLU A 337 -3.47 -34.38 -24.00
N GLY A 338 -2.51 -34.96 -23.28
CA GLY A 338 -1.17 -35.23 -23.75
C GLY A 338 -1.16 -36.27 -24.86
N LYS A 339 -0.33 -36.03 -25.87
CA LYS A 339 0.04 -37.03 -26.85
C LYS A 339 1.33 -37.71 -26.40
N GLU A 340 1.22 -39.02 -26.25
CA GLU A 340 2.32 -39.98 -26.22
C GLU A 340 3.08 -39.90 -27.55
N GLU A 341 4.41 -39.73 -27.48
CA GLU A 341 5.30 -40.03 -28.59
C GLU A 341 5.95 -41.39 -28.33
N GLU A 342 5.58 -42.36 -29.16
CA GLU A 342 6.20 -43.67 -29.25
C GLU A 342 7.66 -43.53 -29.70
N GLY A 343 8.56 -44.16 -28.94
CA GLY A 343 9.98 -44.25 -29.25
C GLY A 343 10.24 -45.10 -30.49
N LEU A 344 11.07 -44.56 -31.38
CA LEU A 344 11.62 -45.25 -32.53
C LEU A 344 12.73 -46.21 -32.09
N ASP A 345 12.53 -47.49 -32.39
CA ASP A 345 13.57 -48.52 -32.40
C ASP A 345 14.66 -48.14 -33.43
N VAL A 346 15.90 -48.02 -32.94
CA VAL A 346 17.10 -48.04 -33.79
C VAL A 346 17.95 -49.21 -33.30
N GLU A 347 18.04 -50.22 -34.16
CA GLU A 347 18.90 -51.40 -34.03
C GLU A 347 20.37 -50.96 -33.94
N GLU A 348 21.03 -51.23 -32.81
CA GLU A 348 22.49 -51.25 -32.72
C GLU A 348 22.98 -52.65 -33.06
N GLU A 349 23.71 -52.76 -34.17
CA GLU A 349 24.42 -53.97 -34.60
C GLU A 349 25.50 -54.35 -33.58
N GLU A 350 25.36 -55.51 -32.95
CA GLU A 350 26.44 -56.20 -32.24
C GLU A 350 27.49 -56.68 -33.25
N GLY A 351 28.68 -56.10 -33.19
CA GLY A 351 29.89 -56.65 -33.78
C GLY A 351 30.97 -56.74 -32.73
N ASP A 352 31.08 -57.89 -32.05
CA ASP A 352 32.28 -58.21 -31.29
C ASP A 352 32.85 -59.57 -31.67
N TYR A 353 34.15 -59.50 -31.93
CA TYR A 353 35.01 -60.52 -32.52
C TYR A 353 35.30 -61.66 -31.57
N ASP A 354 35.21 -62.88 -32.10
CA ASP A 354 35.78 -64.11 -31.54
C ASP A 354 37.32 -64.09 -31.67
N GLY A 355 38.03 -64.49 -30.61
CA GLY A 355 39.49 -64.41 -30.51
C GLY A 355 40.06 -65.12 -29.31
N LYS A 356 40.10 -66.46 -29.39
CA LYS A 356 40.92 -67.42 -28.62
C LYS A 356 42.38 -66.92 -28.48
N GLU A 357 43.18 -67.30 -27.49
CA GLU A 357 43.59 -68.66 -27.11
C GLU A 357 44.58 -68.54 -25.92
N GLU A 358 44.60 -69.56 -25.06
CA GLU A 358 45.66 -70.08 -24.16
C GLU A 358 46.67 -69.15 -23.44
#